data_AF-A0A922ZMF9-F1
#
_entry.id   AF-A0A922ZMF9-F1
#
_cell.length_a   1.000
_cell.length_b   1.000
_cell.length_c   1.000
_cell.angle_alpha   90.00
_cell.angle_beta   90.00
_cell.angle_gamma   90.00
#
_symmetry.space_group_name_H-M   'P 1'
#
loop_
_entity.id
_entity.type
_entity.pdbx_description
1 polymer ?
#
loop_
_entity_poly.entity_id
_entity_poly.type
_entity_poly.pdbx_seq_one_letter_code
_entity_poly.pdbx_strand_id
1 'polypeptide(L)'
;MRDTPWDRQWPIGEVGRAFDESGEREFTIDLANGTVTPSSTRLDRLAAQVVGDLERHLVARKMAVDWVSGASVELWVSDGAARRTVVVRCRVSIVDDRGVVYTSTRTGAGPIPVRPLWRSLRDQVVSRRRPAR
;
A
#
# COMPACT_ATOMS: atom_id res chain seq x y z
N MET A 1 18.83 12.17 -14.73
CA MET A 1 17.94 12.21 -13.55
C MET A 1 16.92 11.10 -13.75
N ARG A 2 16.87 10.06 -12.90
CA ARG A 2 15.90 8.97 -13.02
C ARG A 2 14.65 9.35 -12.21
N ASP A 3 13.59 9.77 -12.89
CA ASP A 3 12.30 10.20 -12.31
C ASP A 3 11.43 9.04 -11.83
N THR A 4 12.01 8.02 -11.20
CA THR A 4 11.24 6.87 -10.73
C THR A 4 11.73 6.48 -9.34
N PRO A 5 11.19 7.12 -8.28
CA PRO A 5 11.41 6.68 -6.90
C PRO A 5 10.68 5.35 -6.59
N TRP A 6 10.01 4.77 -7.59
CA TRP A 6 9.44 3.43 -7.55
C TRP A 6 10.58 2.43 -7.48
N ASP A 7 11.11 2.25 -6.27
CA ASP A 7 12.08 1.23 -5.95
C ASP A 7 11.57 -0.13 -6.46
N ARG A 8 12.48 -1.05 -6.78
CA ARG A 8 12.16 -2.36 -7.38
C ARG A 8 11.24 -3.22 -6.51
N GLN A 9 10.96 -2.77 -5.29
CA GLN A 9 10.09 -3.38 -4.30
C GLN A 9 9.11 -2.35 -3.73
N TRP A 10 8.38 -1.60 -4.58
CA TRP A 10 7.09 -0.97 -4.21
C TRP A 10 6.36 -1.88 -3.20
N PRO A 11 5.68 -1.38 -2.15
CA PRO A 11 5.40 -2.10 -0.88
C PRO A 11 4.41 -3.28 -0.97
N ILE A 12 4.66 -4.19 -1.92
CA ILE A 12 4.04 -5.49 -2.17
C ILE A 12 4.01 -6.30 -0.89
N GLY A 13 5.06 -6.21 -0.05
CA GLY A 13 5.09 -6.91 1.24
C GLY A 13 4.03 -6.42 2.23
N GLU A 14 3.76 -5.10 2.28
CA GLU A 14 2.74 -4.54 3.17
C GLU A 14 1.32 -4.79 2.62
N VAL A 15 1.13 -4.70 1.30
CA VAL A 15 -0.11 -5.10 0.63
C VAL A 15 -0.40 -6.59 0.84
N GLY A 16 0.62 -7.44 0.69
CA GLY A 16 0.51 -8.88 0.94
C GLY A 16 0.19 -9.22 2.40
N ARG A 17 0.66 -8.42 3.36
CA ARG A 17 0.27 -8.57 4.77
C ARG A 17 -1.17 -8.14 5.02
N ALA A 18 -1.64 -7.06 4.38
CA ALA A 18 -3.03 -6.65 4.48
C ALA A 18 -3.95 -7.77 3.96
N PHE A 19 -3.63 -8.34 2.79
CA PHE A 19 -4.31 -9.52 2.25
C PHE A 19 -4.28 -10.73 3.20
N ASP A 20 -3.12 -11.09 3.78
CA ASP A 20 -3.00 -12.22 4.71
C ASP A 20 -3.83 -12.03 6.00
N GLU A 21 -4.01 -10.78 6.46
CA GLU A 21 -4.75 -10.48 7.68
C GLU A 21 -6.25 -10.30 7.49
N SER A 22 -6.71 -9.72 6.36
CA SER A 22 -8.14 -9.47 6.10
C SER A 22 -8.79 -10.48 5.18
N GLY A 23 -8.02 -11.18 4.33
CA GLY A 23 -8.52 -11.98 3.21
C GLY A 23 -8.98 -11.17 2.00
N GLU A 24 -8.93 -9.84 2.08
CA GLU A 24 -9.40 -8.93 1.04
C GLU A 24 -8.44 -8.89 -0.15
N ARG A 25 -8.97 -9.05 -1.35
CA ARG A 25 -8.18 -9.14 -2.59
C ARG A 25 -8.08 -7.81 -3.33
N GLU A 26 -8.93 -6.85 -2.99
CA GLU A 26 -9.03 -5.58 -3.70
C GLU A 26 -8.94 -4.44 -2.70
N PHE A 27 -8.11 -3.45 -3.01
CA PHE A 27 -7.95 -2.25 -2.21
C PHE A 27 -7.92 -1.03 -3.12
N THR A 28 -8.58 0.03 -2.70
CA THR A 28 -8.58 1.31 -3.41
C THR A 28 -8.05 2.39 -2.49
N ILE A 29 -7.00 3.08 -2.91
CA ILE A 29 -6.48 4.28 -2.25
C ILE A 29 -6.98 5.49 -3.04
N ASP A 30 -7.71 6.39 -2.37
CA ASP A 30 -8.03 7.71 -2.89
C ASP A 30 -6.88 8.65 -2.48
N LEU A 31 -6.12 9.12 -3.48
CA LEU A 31 -4.99 10.00 -3.25
C LEU A 31 -5.39 11.46 -3.04
N ALA A 32 -6.61 11.85 -3.45
CA ALA A 32 -7.11 13.20 -3.19
C ALA A 32 -7.54 13.37 -1.73
N ASN A 33 -8.18 12.33 -1.17
CA ASN A 33 -8.65 12.33 0.21
C ASN A 33 -7.68 11.65 1.20
N GLY A 34 -6.64 10.97 0.69
CA GLY A 34 -5.70 10.20 1.50
C GLY A 34 -6.35 9.01 2.22
N THR A 35 -7.45 8.49 1.69
CA THR A 35 -8.22 7.40 2.29
C THR A 35 -7.96 6.08 1.56
N VAL A 36 -8.21 4.96 2.24
CA VAL A 36 -8.09 3.62 1.66
C VAL A 36 -9.26 2.74 2.08
N THR A 37 -9.72 1.93 1.13
CA THR A 37 -10.86 1.03 1.30
C THR A 37 -10.49 -0.37 0.81
N PRO A 38 -10.67 -1.43 1.64
CA PRO A 38 -10.93 -1.37 3.08
C PRO A 38 -9.76 -0.75 3.87
N SER A 39 -10.07 -0.06 4.97
CA SER A 39 -9.05 0.62 5.77
C SER A 39 -8.33 -0.34 6.71
N SER A 40 -7.03 -0.10 6.90
CA SER A 40 -6.23 -0.76 7.92
C SER A 40 -5.01 0.09 8.23
N THR A 41 -4.48 0.04 9.46
CA THR A 41 -3.33 0.87 9.85
C THR A 41 -2.11 0.75 8.92
N ARG A 42 -1.94 -0.39 8.23
CA ARG A 42 -0.87 -0.57 7.24
C ARG A 42 -1.19 0.12 5.93
N LEU A 43 -2.41 -0.09 5.42
CA LEU A 43 -2.86 0.52 4.19
C LEU A 43 -2.98 2.04 4.33
N ASP A 44 -3.35 2.55 5.52
CA ASP A 44 -3.41 3.99 5.79
C ASP A 44 -2.01 4.62 5.70
N ARG A 45 -0.99 3.93 6.23
CA ARG A 45 0.41 4.38 6.11
C ARG A 45 0.89 4.34 4.67
N LEU A 46 0.51 3.29 3.94
CA LEU A 46 0.80 3.19 2.51
C LEU A 46 0.14 4.35 1.75
N ALA A 47 -1.14 4.61 2.00
CA ALA A 47 -1.86 5.73 1.40
C ALA A 47 -1.14 7.05 1.64
N ALA A 48 -0.76 7.36 2.89
CA ALA A 48 -0.01 8.57 3.22
C ALA A 48 1.34 8.66 2.47
N GLN A 49 2.06 7.53 2.33
CA GLN A 49 3.31 7.51 1.56
C GLN A 49 3.06 7.82 0.07
N VAL A 50 2.05 7.21 -0.54
CA VAL A 50 1.74 7.38 -1.97
C VAL A 50 1.23 8.79 -2.27
N VAL A 51 0.44 9.38 -1.37
CA VAL A 51 0.04 10.80 -1.47
C VAL A 51 1.27 11.69 -1.49
N GLY A 52 2.21 11.51 -0.56
CA GLY A 52 3.46 12.26 -0.55
C GLY A 52 4.35 12.01 -1.77
N ASP A 53 4.34 10.80 -2.34
CA ASP A 53 5.03 10.50 -3.60
C ASP A 53 4.42 11.25 -4.79
N LEU A 54 3.08 11.34 -4.86
CA LEU A 54 2.38 12.11 -5.89
C LEU A 54 2.73 13.59 -5.79
N GLU A 55 2.63 14.19 -4.60
CA GLU A 55 2.97 15.60 -4.36
C GLU A 55 4.42 15.91 -4.78
N ARG A 56 5.37 15.08 -4.35
CA ARG A 56 6.78 15.21 -4.76
C ARG A 56 6.94 15.12 -6.27
N HIS A 57 6.20 14.24 -6.93
CA HIS A 57 6.28 14.07 -8.38
C HIS A 57 5.74 15.29 -9.14
N LEU A 58 4.61 15.85 -8.69
CA LEU A 58 4.05 17.08 -9.27
C LEU A 58 5.02 18.25 -9.12
N VAL A 59 5.60 18.43 -7.92
CA VAL A 59 6.61 19.46 -7.66
C VAL A 59 7.83 19.28 -8.55
N ALA A 60 8.37 18.06 -8.67
CA ALA A 60 9.52 17.77 -9.52
C ALA A 60 9.27 18.10 -10.99
N ARG A 61 8.02 17.93 -11.46
CA ARG A 61 7.59 18.26 -12.82
C ARG A 61 7.15 19.72 -12.99
N LYS A 62 7.23 20.54 -11.95
CA LYS A 62 6.75 21.94 -11.92
C LYS A 62 5.26 22.04 -12.30
N MET A 63 4.49 21.05 -11.89
CA MET A 63 3.04 21.01 -12.07
C MET A 63 2.37 21.54 -10.81
N ALA A 64 1.35 22.38 -10.98
CA ALA A 64 0.57 22.89 -9.87
C ALA A 64 -0.33 21.77 -9.31
N VAL A 65 -0.61 21.78 -8.00
CA VAL A 65 -1.32 20.67 -7.35
C VAL A 65 -2.78 20.58 -7.81
N ASP A 66 -3.37 21.73 -8.14
CA ASP A 66 -4.71 21.89 -8.70
C ASP A 66 -4.83 21.35 -10.14
N TRP A 67 -3.71 21.06 -10.79
CA TRP A 67 -3.72 20.31 -12.04
C TRP A 67 -4.31 18.90 -11.86
N VAL A 68 -4.23 18.31 -10.66
CA VAL A 68 -4.85 17.01 -10.36
C VAL A 68 -6.23 17.24 -9.74
N SER A 69 -7.29 16.95 -10.49
CA SER A 69 -8.67 17.03 -10.01
C SER A 69 -9.14 15.75 -9.30
N GLY A 70 -8.46 14.63 -9.54
CA GLY A 70 -8.69 13.38 -8.83
C GLY A 70 -7.55 12.40 -9.05
N ALA A 71 -7.24 11.55 -8.07
CA ALA A 71 -6.22 10.53 -8.22
C ALA A 71 -6.54 9.31 -7.36
N SER A 72 -6.35 8.12 -7.91
CA SER A 72 -6.62 6.86 -7.22
C SER A 72 -5.59 5.79 -7.56
N VAL A 73 -5.45 4.84 -6.64
CA VAL A 73 -4.67 3.61 -6.83
C VAL A 73 -5.55 2.42 -6.52
N GLU A 74 -5.77 1.58 -7.53
CA GLU A 74 -6.47 0.31 -7.40
C GLU A 74 -5.43 -0.81 -7.29
N LEU A 75 -5.58 -1.66 -6.28
CA LEU A 75 -4.69 -2.78 -5.98
C LEU A 75 -5.49 -4.08 -6.02
N TRP A 76 -5.08 -5.01 -6.87
CA TRP A 76 -5.57 -6.39 -6.87
C TRP A 76 -4.47 -7.32 -6.39
N VAL A 77 -4.80 -8.16 -5.42
CA VAL A 77 -3.88 -9.10 -4.78
C VAL A 77 -4.34 -10.52 -5.06
N SER A 78 -3.38 -11.35 -5.43
CA SER A 78 -3.59 -12.77 -5.66
C SER A 78 -2.44 -13.58 -5.07
N ASP A 79 -2.73 -14.84 -4.78
CA ASP A 79 -1.74 -15.81 -4.35
C ASP A 79 -0.68 -16.00 -5.45
N GLY A 80 0.59 -15.99 -5.07
CA GLY A 80 1.71 -16.28 -5.97
C GLY A 80 1.97 -17.78 -6.11
N ALA A 81 2.76 -18.15 -7.12
CA ALA A 81 3.09 -19.55 -7.42
C ALA A 81 3.93 -20.23 -6.31
N ALA A 82 4.71 -19.47 -5.56
CA ALA A 82 5.50 -19.98 -4.45
C ALA A 82 4.80 -19.73 -3.11
N ARG A 83 5.06 -20.62 -2.14
CA ARG A 83 4.49 -20.52 -0.79
C ARG A 83 4.82 -19.14 -0.19
N ARG A 84 3.80 -18.46 0.35
CA ARG A 84 3.89 -17.11 0.95
C ARG A 84 4.42 -16.04 -0.02
N THR A 85 4.10 -16.16 -1.29
CA THR A 85 4.30 -15.08 -2.25
C THR A 85 2.95 -14.53 -2.67
N VAL A 86 2.92 -13.24 -2.98
CA VAL A 86 1.74 -12.55 -3.54
C VAL A 86 2.10 -11.92 -4.86
N VAL A 87 1.12 -11.85 -5.74
CA VAL A 87 1.15 -11.04 -6.95
C VAL A 87 0.20 -9.88 -6.74
N VAL A 88 0.73 -8.67 -6.87
CA VAL A 88 -0.02 -7.42 -6.73
C VAL A 88 -0.05 -6.75 -8.10
N ARG A 89 -1.25 -6.58 -8.64
CA ARG A 89 -1.51 -5.70 -9.78
C ARG A 89 -1.94 -4.35 -9.23
N CYS A 90 -1.31 -3.29 -9.70
CA CYS A 90 -1.55 -1.92 -9.30
C CYS A 90 -1.94 -1.11 -10.54
N ARG A 91 -3.06 -0.39 -10.46
CA ARG A 91 -3.46 0.61 -11.45
C ARG A 91 -3.51 1.95 -10.77
N VAL A 92 -2.75 2.91 -11.29
CA VAL A 92 -2.84 4.31 -10.90
C VAL A 92 -3.68 5.03 -11.94
N SER A 93 -4.62 5.84 -11.47
CA SER A 93 -5.46 6.71 -12.29
C SER A 93 -5.33 8.14 -11.78
N ILE A 94 -5.03 9.09 -12.67
CA ILE A 94 -4.94 10.52 -12.38
C ILE A 94 -5.87 11.24 -13.35
N VAL A 95 -6.70 12.14 -12.84
CA VAL A 95 -7.60 13.01 -13.60
C VAL A 95 -7.02 14.41 -13.54
N ASP A 96 -6.83 15.05 -14.69
CA ASP A 96 -6.37 16.45 -14.73
C ASP A 96 -7.51 17.46 -14.55
N ASP A 97 -7.16 18.74 -14.47
CA ASP A 97 -8.06 19.90 -14.38
C ASP A 97 -9.06 20.01 -15.55
N ARG A 98 -8.80 19.31 -16.67
CA ARG A 98 -9.66 19.26 -17.85
C ARG A 98 -10.52 17.99 -17.89
N GLY A 99 -10.41 17.12 -16.89
CA GLY A 99 -11.11 15.85 -16.83
C GLY A 99 -10.47 14.73 -17.67
N VAL A 100 -9.26 14.92 -18.19
CA VAL A 100 -8.53 13.88 -18.92
C VAL A 100 -8.00 12.85 -17.93
N VAL A 101 -8.27 11.58 -18.21
CA VAL A 101 -7.86 10.45 -17.35
C VAL A 101 -6.58 9.81 -17.88
N TYR A 102 -5.52 9.88 -17.08
CA TYR A 102 -4.25 9.21 -17.30
C TYR A 102 -4.18 7.95 -16.45
N THR A 103 -3.86 6.81 -17.05
CA THR A 103 -3.76 5.55 -16.31
C THR A 103 -2.43 4.86 -16.55
N SER A 104 -1.92 4.19 -15.53
CA SER A 104 -0.75 3.33 -15.61
C SER A 104 -0.99 2.07 -14.82
N THR A 105 -0.73 0.90 -15.41
CA THR A 105 -0.87 -0.39 -14.73
C THR A 105 0.49 -1.06 -14.62
N ARG A 106 0.80 -1.60 -13.44
CA ARG A 106 1.99 -2.40 -13.18
C ARG A 106 1.63 -3.64 -12.37
N THR A 107 2.38 -4.71 -12.58
CA THR A 107 2.25 -5.93 -11.79
C THR A 107 3.58 -6.26 -11.17
N GLY A 108 3.58 -6.60 -9.89
CA GLY A 108 4.75 -7.05 -9.15
C GLY A 108 4.44 -8.30 -8.33
N ALA A 109 5.47 -9.07 -8.03
CA ALA A 109 5.37 -10.22 -7.14
C ALA A 109 6.42 -10.13 -6.05
N GLY A 110 6.10 -10.62 -4.86
CA GLY A 110 7.01 -10.56 -3.73
C GLY A 110 6.61 -11.48 -2.58
N PRO A 111 7.54 -11.74 -1.65
CA PRO A 111 7.26 -12.54 -0.46
C PRO A 111 6.39 -11.76 0.54
N ILE A 112 5.47 -12.45 1.22
CA ILE A 112 4.75 -11.91 2.39
C ILE A 112 5.70 -11.92 3.59
N PRO A 113 6.09 -10.77 4.16
CA PRO A 113 7.09 -10.74 5.22
C PRO A 113 6.59 -11.43 6.50
N VAL A 114 7.38 -12.37 7.02
CA VAL A 114 7.10 -13.12 8.26
C VAL A 114 7.04 -12.19 9.49
N ARG A 115 6.14 -12.47 10.43
CA ARG A 115 6.25 -11.89 11.79
C ARG A 115 7.41 -12.60 12.52
N PRO A 116 8.32 -11.89 13.19
CA PRO A 116 9.33 -12.54 14.00
C PRO A 116 8.68 -13.30 15.17
N LEU A 117 8.98 -14.60 15.30
CA LEU A 117 8.45 -15.49 16.35
C LEU A 117 8.68 -14.98 17.78
N TRP A 118 9.67 -14.12 18.01
CA TRP A 118 10.03 -13.62 19.34
C TRP A 118 9.03 -12.64 19.97
N ARG A 119 8.08 -12.06 19.20
CA ARG A 119 7.00 -11.25 19.79
C ARG A 119 5.92 -12.10 20.46
N SER A 120 5.70 -13.33 20.01
CA SER A 120 4.67 -14.22 20.58
C SER A 120 5.05 -14.77 21.96
N LEU A 121 6.35 -14.86 22.27
CA LEU A 121 6.84 -15.31 23.58
C LEU A 121 6.68 -14.25 24.68
N ARG A 122 6.70 -12.95 24.36
CA ARG A 122 6.49 -11.90 25.38
C ARG A 122 5.05 -11.84 25.87
N ASP A 123 4.07 -12.02 24.99
CA ASP A 123 2.66 -11.97 25.38
C ASP A 123 2.27 -13.17 26.27
N GLN A 124 2.91 -14.34 26.10
CA GLN A 124 2.69 -15.49 26.99
C GLN A 124 3.33 -15.33 28.38
N VAL A 125 4.44 -14.59 28.50
CA VAL A 125 5.12 -14.39 29.79
C VAL A 125 4.38 -13.38 30.68
N VAL A 126 3.69 -12.40 30.09
CA VAL A 126 2.93 -11.40 30.86
C VAL A 126 1.61 -11.96 31.41
N SER A 127 0.98 -12.92 30.72
CA SER A 127 -0.26 -13.55 31.19
C SER A 127 -0.10 -14.48 32.42
N ARG A 128 1.12 -14.96 32.71
CA ARG A 128 1.37 -15.88 33.84
C ARG A 128 1.71 -15.20 35.18
N ARG A 129 1.65 -13.87 35.28
CA ARG A 129 1.88 -13.13 36.53
C ARG A 129 0.61 -12.46 37.06
N ARG A 130 -0.39 -13.26 37.44
CA ARG A 130 -1.40 -12.86 38.43
C ARG A 130 -1.39 -13.90 39.57
N PRO A 131 -0.74 -13.64 40.72
CA PRO A 131 -1.02 -14.42 41.91
C PRO A 131 -2.40 -14.01 42.43
N ALA A 132 -3.20 -15.02 42.77
CA ALA A 132 -4.46 -14.85 43.48
C ALA A 132 -4.22 -14.14 44.83
N ARG A 133 -5.10 -13.21 45.16
CA ARG A 133 -5.37 -12.76 46.53
C ARG A 133 -6.86 -12.95 46.79
#